data_AF-A0A521TEU7-F1
#
_entry.id   AF-A0A521TEU7-F1
#
_cell.length_a   1.000
_cell.length_b   1.000
_cell.length_c   1.000
_cell.angle_alpha   90.00
_cell.angle_beta   90.00
_cell.angle_gamma   90.00
#
_symmetry.space_group_name_H-M   'P 1'
#
loop_
_entity.id
_entity.type
_entity.pdbx_description
1 polymer ?
#
loop_
_entity_poly.entity_id
_entity_poly.type
_entity_poly.pdbx_seq_one_letter_code
_entity_poly.pdbx_strand_id
1 'polypeptide(L)'
;MTYRDPREALQAENDCLRQELKEAQEELAAARSTPEPNEYERRRWAMGMRCLGSLAMVAPFLAMMSMCEHRAMRRAAWHSSMASSTAYAPHMVTGRGGCLMASPSMGFERFTQAIERPARVTETSNAGLTAGAACTVRVAPVAMRDFNCHVEVVCDGRTVYGALPTGYAHCDVDRSRVTRAFDPDPTGVDGDAAITADIDSHRVLIEDRSGSAISRTLLTLDQPPATR
;
A
#
# COMPACT_ATOMS: atom_id res chain seq x y z
N MET A 1 18.29 29.68 -43.50
CA MET A 1 18.02 28.98 -44.77
C MET A 1 16.53 29.14 -45.07
N THR A 2 16.16 29.88 -46.10
CA THR A 2 14.77 29.92 -46.60
C THR A 2 14.61 28.77 -47.58
N TYR A 3 13.85 27.74 -47.20
CA TYR A 3 13.53 26.63 -48.10
C TYR A 3 12.65 27.14 -49.25
N ARG A 4 12.96 26.70 -50.47
CA ARG A 4 12.24 27.14 -51.67
C ARG A 4 10.93 26.38 -51.86
N ASP A 5 10.84 25.18 -51.31
CA ASP A 5 9.64 24.33 -51.31
C ASP A 5 9.29 23.93 -49.86
N PRO A 6 8.03 24.13 -49.41
CA PRO A 6 7.58 23.68 -48.08
C PRO A 6 7.73 22.18 -47.84
N ARG A 7 7.76 21.34 -48.88
CA ARG A 7 7.99 19.89 -48.72
C ARG A 7 9.43 19.56 -48.34
N GLU A 8 10.40 20.30 -48.89
CA GLU A 8 11.81 20.14 -48.53
C GLU A 8 12.04 20.52 -47.05
N ALA A 9 11.37 21.57 -46.58
CA ALA A 9 11.43 21.97 -45.17
C ALA A 9 10.90 20.87 -44.24
N LEU A 10 9.75 20.28 -44.56
CA LEU A 10 9.15 19.20 -43.76
C LEU A 10 9.97 17.90 -43.80
N GLN A 11 10.61 17.60 -44.93
CA GLN A 11 11.52 16.46 -45.03
C GLN A 11 12.76 16.66 -44.16
N ALA A 12 13.38 17.84 -44.23
CA ALA A 12 14.53 18.18 -43.40
C ALA A 12 14.20 18.11 -41.90
N GLU A 13 13.00 18.55 -41.49
CA GLU A 13 12.54 18.45 -40.11
C GLU A 13 12.31 17.00 -39.68
N ASN A 14 11.69 16.17 -40.53
CA ASN A 14 11.52 14.74 -40.24
C ASN A 14 12.85 14.00 -40.11
N ASP A 15 13.82 14.31 -40.97
CA ASP A 15 15.14 13.70 -40.92
C ASP A 15 15.90 14.12 -39.67
N CYS A 16 15.78 15.40 -39.26
CA CYS A 16 16.32 15.90 -38.01
C CYS A 16 15.73 15.15 -36.80
N LEU A 17 14.40 15.03 -36.73
CA LEU A 17 13.71 14.33 -35.64
C LEU A 17 14.07 12.83 -35.57
N ARG A 18 14.24 12.18 -36.72
CA ARG A 18 14.68 10.78 -36.77
C ARG A 18 16.09 10.60 -36.23
N GLN A 19 16.96 11.57 -36.48
CA GLN A 19 18.32 11.54 -35.97
C GLN A 19 18.35 11.75 -34.45
N GLU A 20 17.57 12.70 -33.93
CA GLU A 20 17.43 12.94 -32.49
C GLU A 20 16.88 11.71 -31.75
N LEU A 21 15.85 11.06 -32.31
CA LEU A 21 15.31 9.81 -31.76
C LEU A 21 16.35 8.69 -31.71
N LYS A 22 17.20 8.59 -32.73
CA LYS A 22 18.26 7.59 -32.78
C LYS A 22 19.33 7.85 -31.72
N GLU A 23 19.77 9.09 -31.56
CA GLU A 23 20.74 9.49 -30.54
C GLU A 23 20.21 9.21 -29.12
N ALA A 24 18.95 9.55 -28.84
CA ALA A 24 18.31 9.27 -27.55
C ALA A 24 18.20 7.76 -27.27
N GLN A 25 17.93 6.94 -28.29
CA GLN A 25 17.90 5.48 -28.14
C GLN A 25 19.29 4.90 -27.85
N GLU A 26 20.33 5.41 -28.51
CA GLU A 26 21.72 5.02 -28.25
C GLU A 26 22.16 5.39 -26.83
N GLU A 27 21.79 6.58 -26.34
CA GLU A 27 22.07 7.02 -24.97
C GLU A 27 21.36 6.12 -23.93
N LEU A 28 20.08 5.79 -24.15
CA LEU A 28 19.33 4.90 -23.26
C LEU A 28 19.92 3.48 -23.27
N ALA A 29 20.35 3.00 -24.43
CA ALA A 29 21.02 1.71 -24.55
C ALA A 29 22.36 1.71 -23.82
N ALA A 30 23.15 2.78 -23.96
CA ALA A 30 24.40 2.96 -23.22
C ALA A 30 24.15 2.95 -21.70
N ALA A 31 23.18 3.72 -21.22
CA ALA A 31 22.81 3.78 -19.80
C ALA A 31 22.41 2.40 -19.26
N ARG A 32 21.61 1.63 -20.01
CA ARG A 32 21.22 0.25 -19.64
C ARG A 32 22.37 -0.75 -19.69
N SER A 33 23.33 -0.54 -20.59
CA SER A 33 24.48 -1.44 -20.77
C SER A 33 25.54 -1.22 -19.70
N THR A 34 25.56 -0.06 -19.02
CA THR A 34 26.36 0.15 -17.83
C THR A 34 25.88 -0.85 -16.77
N PRO A 35 26.68 -1.89 -16.42
CA PRO A 35 26.31 -2.76 -15.32
C PRO A 35 26.27 -1.89 -14.08
N GLU A 36 25.07 -1.63 -13.56
CA GLU A 36 24.84 -1.04 -12.24
C GLU A 36 25.85 -1.69 -11.28
N PRO A 37 26.81 -0.94 -10.72
CA PRO A 37 27.88 -1.50 -9.91
C PRO A 37 27.24 -2.14 -8.69
N ASN A 38 27.03 -3.45 -8.82
CA ASN A 38 26.28 -4.35 -7.97
C ASN A 38 25.91 -3.69 -6.64
N GLU A 39 24.74 -3.03 -6.57
CA GLU A 39 24.23 -2.43 -5.33
C GLU A 39 24.25 -3.43 -4.18
N TYR A 40 24.18 -4.73 -4.52
CA TYR A 40 24.37 -5.86 -3.62
C TYR A 40 25.74 -5.88 -2.95
N GLU A 41 26.84 -5.56 -3.65
CA GLU A 41 28.17 -5.43 -3.05
C GLU A 41 28.27 -4.21 -2.14
N ARG A 42 27.75 -3.04 -2.55
CA ARG A 42 27.72 -1.85 -1.68
C ARG A 42 26.89 -2.09 -0.41
N ARG A 43 25.73 -2.74 -0.53
CA ARG A 43 24.88 -3.10 0.62
C ARG A 43 25.51 -4.16 1.51
N ARG A 44 26.29 -5.10 0.96
CA ARG A 44 26.99 -6.14 1.74
C ARG A 44 28.07 -5.54 2.65
N TRP A 45 28.82 -4.54 2.17
CA TRP A 45 29.78 -3.82 3.01
C TRP A 45 29.10 -2.91 4.05
N ALA A 46 27.99 -2.26 3.69
CA ALA A 46 27.24 -1.40 4.61
C ALA A 46 26.53 -2.17 5.74
N MET A 47 26.01 -3.38 5.48
CA MET A 47 25.42 -4.23 6.52
C MET A 47 26.47 -4.89 7.43
N GLY A 48 27.63 -5.29 6.89
CA GLY A 48 28.72 -5.90 7.67
C GLY A 48 29.23 -5.02 8.82
N MET A 49 29.31 -3.70 8.62
CA MET A 49 29.72 -2.77 9.68
C MET A 49 28.65 -2.51 10.75
N ARG A 50 27.36 -2.68 10.44
CA ARG A 50 26.27 -2.40 11.41
C ARG A 50 26.00 -3.56 12.37
N CYS A 51 26.25 -4.81 11.97
CA CYS A 51 26.05 -5.97 12.86
C CYS A 51 27.15 -6.12 13.91
N LEU A 52 28.39 -5.70 13.63
CA LEU A 52 29.48 -5.79 14.62
C LEU A 52 29.35 -4.75 15.75
N GLY A 53 28.73 -3.59 15.49
CA GLY A 53 28.49 -2.57 16.51
C GLY A 53 27.27 -2.83 17.41
N SER A 54 26.25 -3.54 16.91
CA SER A 54 24.98 -3.74 17.63
C SER A 54 24.97 -4.96 18.57
N LEU A 55 25.81 -5.97 18.32
CA LEU A 55 25.96 -7.12 19.23
C LEU A 55 26.57 -6.74 20.59
N ALA A 56 27.38 -5.68 20.66
CA ALA A 56 27.98 -5.22 21.93
C ALA A 56 26.96 -4.56 22.88
N MET A 57 25.85 -4.03 22.37
CA MET A 57 24.86 -3.28 23.17
C MET A 57 23.67 -4.12 23.65
N VAL A 58 23.33 -5.23 22.96
CA VAL A 58 22.12 -6.03 23.26
C VAL A 58 22.40 -7.19 24.21
N ALA A 59 23.65 -7.66 24.31
CA ALA A 59 24.05 -8.76 25.19
C ALA A 59 23.64 -8.61 26.67
N PRO A 60 23.79 -7.44 27.34
CA PRO A 60 23.36 -7.30 28.73
C PRO A 60 21.83 -7.32 28.91
N PHE A 61 21.06 -6.89 27.91
CA PHE A 61 19.60 -6.87 27.98
C PHE A 61 18.97 -8.26 27.85
N LEU A 62 19.54 -9.12 26.98
CA LEU A 62 19.09 -10.52 26.84
C LEU A 62 19.41 -11.36 28.09
N ALA A 63 20.54 -11.10 28.76
CA ALA A 63 20.86 -11.76 30.03
C ALA A 63 19.82 -11.42 31.13
N MET A 64 19.38 -10.15 31.20
CA MET A 64 18.38 -9.70 32.17
C MET A 64 16.98 -10.27 31.91
N MET A 65 16.57 -10.42 30.65
CA MET A 65 15.29 -11.02 30.26
C MET A 65 15.22 -12.52 30.62
N SER A 66 16.31 -13.29 30.44
CA SER A 66 16.33 -14.71 30.80
C SER A 66 16.14 -14.97 32.30
N MET A 67 16.58 -14.04 33.16
CA MET A 67 16.38 -14.16 34.61
C MET A 67 14.94 -13.86 35.05
N CYS A 68 14.19 -13.06 34.27
CA CYS A 68 12.79 -12.77 34.54
C CYS A 68 11.86 -13.95 34.16
N GLU A 69 12.14 -14.65 33.06
CA GLU A 69 11.34 -15.82 32.64
C GLU A 69 11.46 -17.01 33.61
N HIS A 70 12.61 -17.20 34.25
CA HIS A 70 12.80 -18.25 35.24
C HIS A 70 11.95 -18.07 36.51
N ARG A 71 11.46 -16.86 36.81
CA ARG A 71 10.52 -16.63 37.92
C ARG A 71 9.05 -16.80 37.51
N ALA A 72 8.71 -16.63 36.23
CA ALA A 72 7.33 -16.73 35.76
C ALA A 72 6.86 -18.20 35.59
N MET A 73 7.74 -19.11 35.16
CA MET A 73 7.36 -20.51 34.92
C MET A 73 7.00 -21.29 36.21
N ARG A 74 7.42 -20.85 37.40
CA ARG A 74 7.06 -21.55 38.66
C ARG A 74 5.63 -21.31 39.14
N ARG A 75 4.85 -20.39 38.54
CA ARG A 75 3.46 -20.12 38.95
C ARG A 75 2.39 -20.69 38.00
N ALA A 76 2.75 -21.14 36.80
CA ALA A 76 1.77 -21.60 35.80
C ALA A 76 1.44 -23.11 35.87
N ALA A 77 2.02 -23.86 36.82
CA ALA A 77 1.84 -25.31 36.91
C ALA A 77 0.55 -25.78 37.63
N TRP A 78 -0.39 -24.89 37.99
CA TRP A 78 -1.52 -25.23 38.87
C TRP A 78 -2.93 -25.09 38.27
N HIS A 79 -3.11 -24.62 37.03
CA HIS A 79 -4.46 -24.38 36.48
C HIS A 79 -4.67 -24.91 35.05
N SER A 80 -4.32 -26.17 34.79
CA SER A 80 -4.79 -26.86 33.57
C SER A 80 -5.31 -28.24 33.93
N SER A 81 -6.48 -28.26 34.54
CA SER A 81 -7.33 -29.44 34.63
C SER A 81 -8.77 -29.03 34.35
N MET A 82 -9.37 -29.76 33.41
CA MET A 82 -10.80 -29.84 33.06
C MET A 82 -11.36 -28.81 32.06
N ALA A 83 -11.64 -29.33 30.85
CA ALA A 83 -12.89 -29.23 30.08
C ALA A 83 -12.59 -29.02 28.58
N SER A 84 -13.25 -29.62 27.61
CA SER A 84 -14.16 -30.76 27.54
C SER A 84 -14.27 -31.08 26.06
N SER A 85 -14.17 -32.36 25.72
CA SER A 85 -14.37 -32.87 24.36
C SER A 85 -15.80 -32.60 23.91
N THR A 86 -15.97 -32.00 22.73
CA THR A 86 -17.20 -32.14 21.94
C THR A 86 -16.82 -32.65 20.56
N ALA A 87 -17.23 -33.89 20.30
CA ALA A 87 -17.10 -34.58 19.03
C ALA A 87 -18.11 -33.97 18.03
N TYR A 88 -17.61 -33.50 16.89
CA TYR A 88 -18.42 -33.18 15.72
C TYR A 88 -18.28 -34.30 14.69
N ALA A 89 -19.41 -34.87 14.31
CA ALA A 89 -19.53 -35.93 13.32
C ALA A 89 -19.36 -35.39 11.87
N PRO A 90 -18.76 -36.17 10.95
CA PRO A 90 -18.67 -35.77 9.55
C PRO A 90 -19.93 -36.21 8.78
N HIS A 91 -20.67 -35.25 8.22
CA HIS A 91 -21.67 -35.53 7.18
C HIS A 91 -20.97 -35.67 5.82
N MET A 92 -20.94 -36.89 5.29
CA MET A 92 -20.62 -37.14 3.88
C MET A 92 -21.83 -36.76 3.03
N VAL A 93 -21.68 -35.75 2.17
CA VAL A 93 -22.62 -35.44 1.10
C VAL A 93 -22.00 -35.89 -0.22
N THR A 94 -22.51 -36.99 -0.76
CA THR A 94 -22.23 -37.48 -2.11
C THR A 94 -23.12 -36.76 -3.11
N GLY A 95 -22.66 -35.60 -3.58
CA GLY A 95 -23.29 -34.80 -4.62
C GLY A 95 -22.73 -35.11 -6.01
N ARG A 96 -23.60 -35.59 -6.90
CA ARG A 96 -23.39 -35.87 -8.33
C ARG A 96 -22.67 -34.74 -9.08
N GLY A 97 -21.77 -35.13 -9.99
CA GLY A 97 -21.08 -34.26 -10.92
C GLY A 97 -22.01 -33.42 -11.79
N GLY A 98 -21.99 -32.12 -11.55
CA GLY A 98 -22.27 -31.11 -12.54
C GLY A 98 -20.94 -30.48 -12.95
N CYS A 99 -20.76 -30.21 -14.23
CA CYS A 99 -19.67 -29.36 -14.71
C CYS A 99 -19.77 -28.02 -13.99
N LEU A 100 -18.96 -27.84 -12.95
CA LEU A 100 -18.70 -26.55 -12.34
C LEU A 100 -18.00 -25.74 -13.43
N MET A 101 -18.80 -24.98 -14.19
CA MET A 101 -18.29 -23.81 -14.88
C MET A 101 -17.51 -23.05 -13.83
N ALA A 102 -16.20 -22.92 -14.03
CA ALA A 102 -15.35 -22.12 -13.18
C ALA A 102 -16.08 -20.80 -12.96
N SER A 103 -16.49 -20.54 -11.72
CA SER A 103 -17.04 -19.25 -11.34
C SER A 103 -16.12 -18.20 -11.95
N PRO A 104 -16.64 -17.17 -12.64
CA PRO A 104 -15.79 -16.12 -13.18
C PRO A 104 -14.88 -15.71 -12.03
N SER A 105 -13.58 -15.98 -12.20
CA SER A 105 -12.55 -15.60 -11.24
C SER A 105 -12.90 -14.18 -10.85
N MET A 106 -13.32 -13.93 -9.60
CA MET A 106 -13.80 -12.63 -9.12
C MET A 106 -12.81 -11.60 -9.62
N GLY A 107 -13.19 -11.01 -10.75
CA GLY A 107 -12.23 -10.37 -11.63
C GLY A 107 -12.26 -8.97 -11.13
N PHE A 108 -11.27 -8.61 -10.30
CA PHE A 108 -11.05 -7.27 -9.74
C PHE A 108 -11.84 -6.26 -10.53
N GLU A 109 -13.02 -5.92 -10.04
CA GLU A 109 -13.94 -5.09 -10.79
C GLU A 109 -13.19 -3.78 -11.06
N ARG A 110 -12.97 -3.50 -12.35
CA ARG A 110 -12.12 -2.40 -12.74
C ARG A 110 -12.97 -1.16 -12.85
N PHE A 111 -12.59 -0.12 -12.13
CA PHE A 111 -12.96 1.24 -12.43
C PHE A 111 -11.81 1.88 -13.23
N THR A 112 -12.12 2.83 -14.10
CA THR A 112 -11.13 3.42 -15.03
C THR A 112 -10.82 4.88 -14.71
N GLN A 113 -11.60 5.50 -13.83
CA GLN A 113 -11.48 6.92 -13.50
C GLN A 113 -11.08 7.08 -12.05
N ALA A 114 -10.03 7.86 -11.79
CA ALA A 114 -9.73 8.25 -10.43
C ALA A 114 -10.87 9.11 -9.86
N ILE A 115 -11.17 8.91 -8.58
CA ILE A 115 -12.03 9.81 -7.82
C ILE A 115 -11.16 10.66 -6.90
N GLU A 116 -11.53 11.93 -6.75
CA GLU A 116 -10.90 12.84 -5.80
C GLU A 116 -12.02 13.58 -5.07
N ARG A 117 -11.96 13.56 -3.73
CA ARG A 117 -12.96 14.20 -2.88
C ARG A 117 -12.28 15.03 -1.79
N PRO A 118 -12.72 16.28 -1.59
CA PRO A 118 -12.40 17.02 -0.38
C PRO A 118 -12.92 16.27 0.84
N ALA A 119 -12.23 16.44 1.96
CA ALA A 119 -12.58 15.82 3.23
C ALA A 119 -12.16 16.71 4.40
N ARG A 120 -12.64 16.39 5.59
CA ARG A 120 -12.25 17.06 6.83
C ARG A 120 -11.98 16.05 7.92
N VAL A 121 -10.93 16.28 8.71
CA VAL A 121 -10.67 15.51 9.93
C VAL A 121 -11.80 15.77 10.92
N THR A 122 -12.50 14.73 11.36
CA THR A 122 -13.53 14.85 12.40
C THR A 122 -12.99 14.44 13.76
N GLU A 123 -12.17 13.39 13.81
CA GLU A 123 -11.53 12.90 15.02
C GLU A 123 -10.09 12.51 14.73
N THR A 124 -9.18 12.74 15.68
CA THR A 124 -7.81 12.28 15.56
C THR A 124 -7.19 12.02 16.92
N SER A 125 -6.37 10.99 17.01
CA SER A 125 -5.58 10.64 18.18
C SER A 125 -4.17 10.27 17.75
N ASN A 126 -3.17 10.92 18.34
CA ASN A 126 -1.74 10.63 18.14
C ASN A 126 -1.21 10.72 16.69
N ALA A 127 -1.96 11.29 15.75
CA ALA A 127 -1.52 11.46 14.35
C ALA A 127 -0.90 12.85 14.06
N GLY A 128 -0.89 13.75 15.03
CA GLY A 128 -0.38 15.12 14.85
C GLY A 128 -1.18 15.92 13.81
N LEU A 129 -2.49 15.69 13.73
CA LEU A 129 -3.45 16.45 12.94
C LEU A 129 -4.40 17.19 13.89
N THR A 130 -5.12 18.18 13.37
CA THR A 130 -6.15 18.90 14.14
C THR A 130 -7.53 18.56 13.59
N ALA A 131 -8.53 18.41 14.46
CA ALA A 131 -9.92 18.29 14.03
C ALA A 131 -10.31 19.55 13.22
N GLY A 132 -11.01 19.35 12.10
CA GLY A 132 -11.36 20.38 11.14
C GLY A 132 -10.31 20.63 10.05
N ALA A 133 -9.11 20.03 10.15
CA ALA A 133 -8.07 20.12 9.11
C ALA A 133 -8.61 19.71 7.75
N ALA A 134 -8.23 20.47 6.72
CA ALA A 134 -8.69 20.23 5.36
C ALA A 134 -7.88 19.11 4.73
N CYS A 135 -8.58 18.15 4.12
CA CYS A 135 -7.96 17.01 3.48
C CYS A 135 -8.49 16.81 2.07
N THR A 136 -7.74 16.07 1.26
CA THR A 136 -8.16 15.54 -0.03
C THR A 136 -7.89 14.04 -0.04
N VAL A 137 -8.88 13.26 -0.46
CA VAL A 137 -8.81 11.81 -0.60
C VAL A 137 -8.91 11.48 -2.08
N ARG A 138 -7.88 10.83 -2.62
CA ARG A 138 -7.82 10.41 -4.03
C ARG A 138 -7.74 8.90 -4.10
N VAL A 139 -8.60 8.29 -4.91
CA VAL A 139 -8.59 6.85 -5.19
C VAL A 139 -8.42 6.65 -6.69
N ALA A 140 -7.26 6.13 -7.09
CA ALA A 140 -6.90 5.93 -8.49
C ALA A 140 -6.83 4.44 -8.83
N PRO A 141 -7.24 4.02 -10.04
CA PRO A 141 -7.17 2.61 -10.43
C PRO A 141 -5.72 2.19 -10.67
N VAL A 142 -5.38 0.97 -10.26
CA VAL A 142 -4.09 0.34 -10.58
C VAL A 142 -4.29 -1.06 -11.12
N ALA A 143 -3.37 -1.51 -11.96
CA ALA A 143 -3.41 -2.83 -12.59
C ALA A 143 -2.37 -3.76 -11.97
N MET A 144 -2.59 -4.18 -10.72
CA MET A 144 -1.73 -5.12 -10.01
C MET A 144 -2.48 -6.40 -9.65
N ARG A 145 -1.72 -7.44 -9.28
CA ARG A 145 -2.30 -8.77 -9.01
C ARG A 145 -3.17 -8.79 -7.77
N ASP A 146 -2.75 -8.11 -6.72
CA ASP A 146 -3.36 -8.21 -5.38
C ASP A 146 -4.12 -6.93 -4.99
N PHE A 147 -3.89 -5.83 -5.74
CA PHE A 147 -4.50 -4.53 -5.52
C PHE A 147 -5.06 -3.98 -6.82
N ASN A 148 -6.24 -3.35 -6.76
CA ASN A 148 -6.91 -2.71 -7.89
C ASN A 148 -7.05 -1.18 -7.73
N CYS A 149 -6.63 -0.60 -6.61
CA CYS A 149 -6.53 0.84 -6.45
C CYS A 149 -5.31 1.31 -5.64
N HIS A 150 -4.95 2.57 -5.83
CA HIS A 150 -4.05 3.34 -4.99
C HIS A 150 -4.85 4.45 -4.32
N VAL A 151 -4.75 4.56 -3.01
CA VAL A 151 -5.42 5.59 -2.20
C VAL A 151 -4.37 6.54 -1.65
N GLU A 152 -4.60 7.84 -1.84
CA GLU A 152 -3.75 8.90 -1.32
C GLU A 152 -4.61 9.84 -0.47
N VAL A 153 -4.15 10.14 0.75
CA VAL A 153 -4.80 11.10 1.63
C VAL A 153 -3.82 12.18 2.00
N VAL A 154 -4.15 13.43 1.67
CA VAL A 154 -3.35 14.61 1.96
C VAL A 154 -4.14 15.53 2.87
N CYS A 155 -3.61 15.85 4.04
CA CYS A 155 -4.22 16.77 5.02
C CYS A 155 -3.27 17.93 5.30
N ASP A 156 -3.76 19.17 5.25
CA ASP A 156 -2.98 20.41 5.42
C ASP A 156 -1.68 20.41 4.56
N GLY A 157 -1.76 19.87 3.35
CA GLY A 157 -0.63 19.77 2.41
C GLY A 157 0.38 18.66 2.71
N ARG A 158 0.17 17.84 3.74
CA ARG A 158 1.01 16.67 4.08
C ARG A 158 0.28 15.37 3.74
N THR A 159 0.95 14.45 3.04
CA THR A 159 0.45 13.09 2.83
C THR A 159 0.43 12.34 4.15
N VAL A 160 -0.75 11.87 4.56
CA VAL A 160 -0.99 11.11 5.79
C VAL A 160 -1.20 9.62 5.53
N TYR A 161 -1.54 9.25 4.29
CA TYR A 161 -1.61 7.86 3.82
C TYR A 161 -1.30 7.81 2.32
N GLY A 162 -0.65 6.72 1.88
CA GLY A 162 -0.38 6.43 0.47
C GLY A 162 0.64 7.34 -0.20
N ALA A 163 1.73 7.63 0.49
CA ALA A 163 2.90 8.24 -0.15
C ALA A 163 3.65 7.16 -0.93
N LEU A 164 3.88 7.35 -2.23
CA LEU A 164 4.61 6.36 -3.04
C LEU A 164 5.93 5.97 -2.36
N PRO A 165 6.24 4.66 -2.26
CA PRO A 165 5.59 3.55 -2.99
C PRO A 165 4.44 2.83 -2.24
N THR A 166 3.84 3.42 -1.20
CA THR A 166 2.76 2.78 -0.41
C THR A 166 1.36 3.19 -0.89
N GLY A 167 0.29 2.75 -0.20
CA GLY A 167 -1.07 3.22 -0.46
C GLY A 167 -1.89 2.34 -1.39
N TYR A 168 -1.44 1.12 -1.66
CA TYR A 168 -2.17 0.19 -2.50
C TYR A 168 -3.22 -0.55 -1.68
N ALA A 169 -4.46 -0.55 -2.16
CA ALA A 169 -5.59 -1.10 -1.44
C ALA A 169 -6.47 -1.97 -2.34
N HIS A 170 -7.33 -2.76 -1.70
CA HIS A 170 -8.44 -3.42 -2.38
C HIS A 170 -9.64 -2.48 -2.45
N CYS A 171 -10.18 -2.27 -3.64
CA CYS A 171 -11.37 -1.48 -3.86
C CYS A 171 -12.56 -2.35 -4.26
N ASP A 172 -13.67 -2.17 -3.56
CA ASP A 172 -14.99 -2.68 -3.94
C ASP A 172 -15.58 -1.73 -5.00
N VAL A 173 -16.18 -2.28 -6.06
CA VAL A 173 -16.68 -1.51 -7.20
C VAL A 173 -18.09 -1.95 -7.60
N ASP A 174 -19.10 -1.09 -7.46
CA ASP A 174 -20.44 -1.32 -8.02
C ASP A 174 -20.57 -0.59 -9.35
N ARG A 175 -20.83 -1.31 -10.45
CA ARG A 175 -21.11 -0.73 -11.78
C ARG A 175 -20.09 0.33 -12.20
N SER A 176 -18.80 -0.01 -12.06
CA SER A 176 -17.64 0.85 -12.37
C SER A 176 -17.44 2.04 -11.44
N ARG A 177 -18.18 2.16 -10.34
CA ARG A 177 -17.98 3.16 -9.29
C ARG A 177 -17.33 2.51 -8.06
N VAL A 178 -16.23 3.08 -7.58
CA VAL A 178 -15.64 2.68 -6.30
C VAL A 178 -16.61 3.00 -5.17
N THR A 179 -16.97 1.99 -4.39
CA THR A 179 -17.83 2.13 -3.21
C THR A 179 -17.00 2.12 -1.92
N ARG A 180 -15.91 1.36 -1.90
CA ARG A 180 -15.00 1.26 -0.76
C ARG A 180 -13.56 1.01 -1.21
N ALA A 181 -12.59 1.57 -0.49
CA ALA A 181 -11.20 1.13 -0.53
C ALA A 181 -10.79 0.61 0.85
N PHE A 182 -10.05 -0.49 0.89
CA PHE A 182 -9.75 -1.23 2.10
C PHE A 182 -8.35 -1.83 2.06
N ASP A 183 -7.60 -1.54 3.10
CA ASP A 183 -6.29 -2.08 3.42
C ASP A 183 -6.25 -2.30 4.94
N PRO A 184 -6.34 -3.56 5.41
CA PRO A 184 -6.49 -3.86 6.83
C PRO A 184 -5.18 -3.83 7.62
N ASP A 185 -4.06 -3.92 6.93
CA ASP A 185 -2.78 -4.20 7.55
C ASP A 185 -2.10 -2.88 7.96
N PRO A 186 -1.69 -2.73 9.23
CA PRO A 186 -1.03 -1.50 9.69
C PRO A 186 0.49 -1.57 9.48
N THR A 187 1.18 -0.45 9.66
CA THR A 187 2.61 -0.29 9.30
C THR A 187 3.54 -1.35 9.89
N GLY A 188 3.20 -1.90 11.06
CA GLY A 188 3.94 -2.98 11.67
C GLY A 188 3.90 -4.32 10.93
N VAL A 189 3.02 -4.48 9.93
CA VAL A 189 2.78 -5.71 9.17
C VAL A 189 3.36 -5.59 7.75
N ASP A 190 3.00 -4.55 6.99
CA ASP A 190 3.36 -4.39 5.57
C ASP A 190 4.04 -3.06 5.21
N GLY A 191 3.96 -2.05 6.08
CA GLY A 191 4.77 -0.84 6.00
C GLY A 191 3.99 0.46 5.81
N ASP A 192 2.67 0.41 5.73
CA ASP A 192 1.77 1.55 5.71
C ASP A 192 0.59 1.42 6.68
N ALA A 193 -0.03 2.55 7.02
CA ALA A 193 -1.14 2.56 7.97
C ALA A 193 -2.37 1.86 7.38
N ALA A 194 -3.13 1.12 8.17
CA ALA A 194 -4.38 0.54 7.68
C ALA A 194 -5.36 1.66 7.27
N ILE A 195 -6.11 1.44 6.20
CA ILE A 195 -7.15 2.37 5.73
C ILE A 195 -8.47 1.66 5.41
N THR A 196 -9.57 2.31 5.79
CA THR A 196 -10.90 2.02 5.26
C THR A 196 -11.51 3.33 4.77
N ALA A 197 -11.63 3.48 3.46
CA ALA A 197 -12.34 4.60 2.83
C ALA A 197 -13.68 4.12 2.28
N ASP A 198 -14.76 4.36 3.00
CA ASP A 198 -16.13 4.09 2.57
C ASP A 198 -16.68 5.33 1.85
N ILE A 199 -16.72 5.25 0.52
CA ILE A 199 -17.07 6.37 -0.36
C ILE A 199 -18.56 6.69 -0.25
N ASP A 200 -19.39 5.65 -0.15
CA ASP A 200 -20.85 5.75 -0.07
C ASP A 200 -21.29 6.30 1.30
N SER A 201 -20.68 5.84 2.39
CA SER A 201 -20.93 6.37 3.75
C SER A 201 -20.17 7.65 4.08
N HIS A 202 -19.37 8.17 3.13
CA HIS A 202 -18.59 9.40 3.26
C HIS A 202 -17.61 9.40 4.44
N ARG A 203 -16.99 8.26 4.73
CA ARG A 203 -16.17 8.07 5.93
C ARG A 203 -14.83 7.46 5.57
N VAL A 204 -13.75 8.04 6.06
CA VAL A 204 -12.41 7.47 5.94
C VAL A 204 -11.82 7.27 7.34
N LEU A 205 -11.34 6.08 7.62
CA LEU A 205 -10.63 5.71 8.83
C LEU A 205 -9.20 5.32 8.46
N ILE A 206 -8.23 5.99 9.06
CA ILE A 206 -6.81 5.64 8.97
C ILE A 206 -6.36 5.23 10.36
N GLU A 207 -5.79 4.04 10.49
CA GLU A 207 -5.26 3.50 11.74
C GLU A 207 -3.82 3.07 11.55
N ASP A 208 -2.92 3.58 12.37
CA ASP A 208 -1.52 3.20 12.33
C ASP A 208 -1.05 2.69 13.68
N ARG A 209 -0.11 1.75 13.66
CA ARG A 209 0.54 1.22 14.85
C ARG A 209 2.04 1.33 14.72
N SER A 210 2.63 2.14 15.60
CA SER A 210 4.08 2.27 15.74
C SER A 210 4.49 1.85 17.16
N GLY A 211 5.08 0.67 17.29
CA GLY A 211 5.38 0.06 18.60
C GLY A 211 4.08 -0.21 19.39
N SER A 212 3.99 0.36 20.60
CA SER A 212 2.77 0.29 21.44
C SER A 212 1.78 1.43 21.19
N ALA A 213 2.17 2.46 20.43
CA ALA A 213 1.31 3.58 20.13
C ALA A 213 0.38 3.25 18.97
N ILE A 214 -0.91 3.58 19.14
CA ILE A 214 -1.91 3.54 18.07
C ILE A 214 -2.24 4.98 17.73
N SER A 215 -2.13 5.32 16.45
CA SER A 215 -2.69 6.54 15.90
C SER A 215 -3.96 6.22 15.12
N ARG A 216 -4.92 7.13 15.19
CA ARG A 216 -6.22 6.99 14.54
C ARG A 216 -6.65 8.33 14.01
N THR A 217 -7.08 8.37 12.76
CA THR A 217 -7.64 9.57 12.15
C THR A 217 -8.93 9.21 11.44
N LEU A 218 -10.00 9.91 11.79
CA LEU A 218 -11.29 9.81 11.15
C LEU A 218 -11.54 11.06 10.30
N LEU A 219 -11.96 10.85 9.07
CA LEU A 219 -12.30 11.90 8.13
C LEU A 219 -13.74 11.70 7.62
N THR A 220 -14.40 12.81 7.34
CA THR A 220 -15.65 12.84 6.59
C THR A 220 -15.38 13.39 5.19
N LEU A 221 -15.83 12.67 4.16
CA LEU A 221 -15.75 13.12 2.77
C LEU A 221 -16.86 14.14 2.49
N ASP A 222 -16.53 15.24 1.83
CA ASP A 222 -17.50 16.22 1.37
C ASP A 222 -18.38 15.59 0.29
N GLN A 223 -19.69 15.85 0.30
CA GLN A 223 -20.63 15.32 -0.69
C GLN A 223 -20.18 15.70 -2.11
N PRO A 224 -20.32 14.81 -3.10
CA PRO A 224 -20.08 15.19 -4.48
C PRO A 224 -21.00 16.36 -4.84
N PRO A 225 -20.53 17.32 -5.66
CA PRO A 225 -21.39 18.40 -6.12
C PRO A 225 -22.63 17.79 -6.78
N ALA A 226 -23.81 18.26 -6.39
CA ALA A 226 -25.05 17.83 -7.02
C ALA A 226 -24.96 18.11 -8.52
N THR A 227 -24.98 17.07 -9.34
CA THR A 227 -25.09 17.20 -10.80
C THR A 227 -26.44 17.82 -11.10
N ARG A 228 -26.44 19.09 -11.51
CA ARG A 228 -27.63 19.80 -12.00
C ARG A 228 -27.94 19.42 -13.44
#